data_AF-A0A645C357-F1
#
_entry.id   AF-A0A645C357-F1
#
_cell.length_a   1.000
_cell.length_b   1.000
_cell.length_c   1.000
_cell.angle_alpha   90.00
_cell.angle_beta   90.00
_cell.angle_gamma   90.00
#
_symmetry.space_group_name_H-M   'P 1'
#
loop_
_entity.id
_entity.type
_entity.pdbx_description
1 polymer ?
#
loop_
_entity_poly.entity_id
_entity_poly.type
_entity_poly.pdbx_seq_one_letter_code
_entity_poly.pdbx_strand_id
1 'polypeptide(L)'
;MSIWSQKADGTYEEVPNVHLVLDKQLYGLDVSKPQLANDRAADKPLNEYDLAVTGYGQGEILMSPLQMACYASAYANHGTIMQPYIVDSIWHADKTNYELVEQREPKVYRTILQQGTIDNIYPALLKVCTTGTARWLTNSFITKRPLDLGYTMAGKTGTAEINNDKTKELAWFICWRDSKGGEPVSAEDARLVCIMLEIDLTKLADEWSQMKFDIARALLRDDVLNTTEG
;
A
#
# COMPACT_ATOMS: atom_id res chain seq x y z
N MET A 1 4.77 -2.11 -22.08
CA MET A 1 5.46 -1.00 -22.76
C MET A 1 6.93 -1.33 -22.83
N SER A 2 7.58 -1.23 -23.98
CA SER A 2 9.01 -1.53 -24.10
C SER A 2 9.86 -0.42 -23.51
N ILE A 3 11.03 -0.78 -23.00
CA ILE A 3 12.06 0.14 -22.49
C ILE A 3 13.15 0.30 -23.54
N TRP A 4 13.71 1.51 -23.67
CA TRP A 4 14.70 1.86 -24.67
C TRP A 4 16.00 2.34 -24.03
N SER A 5 17.15 1.99 -24.61
CA SER A 5 18.44 2.54 -24.20
C SER A 5 18.84 3.68 -25.15
N GLN A 6 19.40 4.76 -24.59
CA GLN A 6 19.87 5.89 -25.38
C GLN A 6 21.33 5.68 -25.77
N LYS A 7 21.60 5.72 -27.08
CA LYS A 7 22.94 5.64 -27.64
C LYS A 7 23.70 6.96 -27.49
N ALA A 8 25.02 6.89 -27.63
CA ALA A 8 25.89 8.07 -27.59
C ALA A 8 25.59 9.09 -28.71
N ASP A 9 24.98 8.67 -29.82
CA ASP A 9 24.55 9.53 -30.92
C ASP A 9 23.15 10.15 -30.71
N GLY A 10 22.52 9.88 -29.56
CA GLY A 10 21.20 10.38 -29.18
C GLY A 10 20.03 9.54 -29.69
N THR A 11 20.27 8.50 -30.49
CA THR A 11 19.21 7.58 -30.95
C THR A 11 18.84 6.54 -29.89
N TYR A 12 17.70 5.88 -30.06
CA TYR A 12 17.20 4.87 -29.12
C TYR A 12 17.19 3.48 -29.75
N GLU A 13 17.52 2.46 -28.95
CA GLU A 13 17.29 1.06 -29.28
C GLU A 13 16.51 0.34 -28.19
N GLU A 14 15.65 -0.60 -28.57
CA GLU A 14 14.82 -1.34 -27.61
C GLU A 14 15.70 -2.27 -26.76
N VAL A 15 15.48 -2.26 -25.45
CA VAL A 15 16.13 -3.20 -24.52
C VAL A 15 15.44 -4.57 -24.66
N PRO A 16 16.15 -5.61 -25.13
CA PRO A 16 15.52 -6.88 -25.43
C PRO A 16 14.89 -7.52 -24.19
N ASN A 17 13.64 -8.00 -24.33
CA ASN A 17 12.87 -8.71 -23.30
C ASN A 17 12.56 -7.91 -22.02
N VAL A 18 12.73 -6.59 -22.01
CA VAL A 18 12.36 -5.73 -20.88
C VAL A 18 11.10 -4.96 -21.22
N HIS A 19 10.00 -5.33 -20.56
CA HIS A 19 8.72 -4.67 -20.72
C HIS A 19 8.14 -4.24 -19.38
N LEU A 20 7.72 -2.99 -19.29
CA LEU A 20 6.92 -2.50 -18.19
C LEU A 20 5.47 -2.91 -18.40
N VAL A 21 4.90 -3.68 -17.47
CA VAL A 21 3.51 -4.13 -17.52
C VAL A 21 2.84 -3.75 -16.22
N LEU A 22 1.75 -3.01 -16.33
CA LEU A 22 0.82 -2.76 -15.24
C LEU A 22 -0.47 -3.43 -15.65
N ASP A 23 -0.79 -4.45 -14.88
CA ASP A 23 -1.96 -5.24 -15.14
C ASP A 23 -3.23 -4.40 -14.96
N LYS A 24 -4.19 -4.60 -15.86
CA LYS A 24 -5.37 -3.75 -15.95
C LYS A 24 -6.21 -3.84 -14.68
N GLN A 25 -6.73 -2.69 -14.29
CA GLN A 25 -7.86 -2.38 -13.39
C GLN A 25 -8.15 -3.39 -12.27
N LEU A 26 -8.08 -2.96 -11.01
CA LEU A 26 -8.76 -3.69 -9.94
C LEU A 26 -10.27 -3.66 -10.20
N TYR A 27 -10.84 -4.81 -10.55
CA TYR A 27 -12.27 -4.94 -10.81
C TYR A 27 -13.04 -4.89 -9.49
N GLY A 28 -14.21 -4.26 -9.49
CA GLY A 28 -15.14 -4.26 -8.36
C GLY A 28 -15.48 -2.88 -7.78
N LEU A 29 -14.65 -1.86 -8.04
CA LEU A 29 -14.91 -0.48 -7.62
C LEU A 29 -14.60 0.49 -8.76
N ASP A 30 -15.48 1.46 -9.00
CA ASP A 30 -15.28 2.51 -10.00
C ASP A 30 -14.29 3.54 -9.45
N VAL A 31 -13.00 3.22 -9.58
CA VAL A 31 -11.90 4.06 -9.12
C VAL A 31 -10.98 4.45 -10.27
N SER A 32 -10.27 5.56 -10.11
CA SER A 32 -9.29 6.06 -11.07
C SER A 32 -8.35 4.95 -11.53
N LYS A 33 -8.14 4.86 -12.84
CA LYS A 33 -7.26 3.85 -13.44
C LYS A 33 -5.82 4.11 -13.00
N PRO A 34 -5.05 3.06 -12.67
CA PRO A 34 -3.65 3.28 -12.39
C PRO A 34 -2.92 3.54 -13.71
N GLN A 35 -1.90 4.38 -13.67
CA GLN A 35 -1.15 4.79 -14.86
C GLN A 35 0.23 4.16 -14.83
N LEU A 36 0.67 3.73 -16.01
CA LEU A 36 1.99 3.18 -16.24
C LEU A 36 2.60 3.90 -17.43
N ALA A 37 3.42 4.89 -17.12
CA ALA A 37 3.97 5.90 -18.02
C ALA A 37 3.08 7.11 -18.27
N ASN A 38 3.70 8.28 -18.22
CA ASN A 38 3.12 9.55 -18.62
C ASN A 38 3.04 9.66 -20.15
N ASP A 39 2.13 10.53 -20.61
CA ASP A 39 2.05 10.91 -22.03
C ASP A 39 3.38 11.54 -22.46
N ARG A 40 3.97 10.98 -23.52
CA ARG A 40 5.31 11.33 -24.00
C ARG A 40 5.34 11.52 -25.51
N ALA A 41 6.19 12.43 -25.95
CA ALA A 41 6.46 12.62 -27.38
C ALA A 41 7.20 11.40 -27.95
N ALA A 42 6.97 11.10 -29.22
CA ALA A 42 7.49 9.88 -29.87
C ALA A 42 9.03 9.83 -29.93
N ASP A 43 9.69 11.00 -29.88
CA ASP A 43 11.15 11.17 -29.84
C ASP A 43 11.76 11.01 -28.44
N LYS A 44 10.93 10.81 -27.40
CA LYS A 44 11.35 10.61 -26.01
C LYS A 44 10.69 9.36 -25.40
N PRO A 45 11.04 8.16 -25.90
CA PRO A 45 10.47 6.92 -25.41
C PRO A 45 10.88 6.64 -23.95
N LEU A 46 10.17 5.71 -23.29
CA LEU A 46 10.56 5.20 -21.97
C LEU A 46 11.98 4.67 -22.03
N ASN A 47 12.85 5.20 -21.18
CA ASN A 47 14.24 4.79 -21.16
C ASN A 47 14.65 4.13 -19.84
N GLU A 48 15.89 3.67 -19.78
CA GLU A 48 16.45 3.02 -18.58
C GLU A 48 16.49 3.93 -17.36
N TYR A 49 16.64 5.26 -17.55
CA TYR A 49 16.54 6.22 -16.46
C TYR A 49 15.11 6.29 -15.91
N ASP A 50 14.11 6.39 -16.78
CA ASP A 50 12.69 6.38 -16.37
C ASP A 50 12.34 5.08 -15.65
N LEU A 51 12.84 3.94 -16.14
CA LEU A 51 12.70 2.64 -15.48
C LEU A 51 13.30 2.64 -14.07
N ALA A 52 14.51 3.17 -13.91
CA ALA A 52 15.18 3.27 -12.61
C ALA A 52 14.40 4.17 -11.65
N VAL A 53 13.92 5.32 -12.12
CA VAL A 53 13.09 6.27 -11.35
C VAL A 53 11.77 5.62 -10.92
N THR A 54 11.15 4.89 -11.84
CA THR A 54 9.94 4.11 -11.59
C THR A 54 10.15 3.01 -10.55
N GLY A 55 11.32 2.37 -10.55
CA GLY A 55 11.65 1.25 -9.66
C GLY A 55 11.58 1.59 -8.16
N TYR A 56 11.77 2.85 -7.78
CA TYR A 56 11.60 3.30 -6.40
C TYR A 56 10.33 4.12 -6.16
N GLY A 57 9.40 4.12 -7.12
CA GLY A 57 8.06 4.71 -6.99
C GLY A 57 7.97 6.19 -7.39
N GLN A 58 8.86 6.67 -8.26
CA GLN A 58 8.83 8.02 -8.82
C GLN A 58 8.57 8.02 -10.33
N GLY A 59 8.22 9.18 -10.88
CA GLY A 59 8.15 9.40 -12.32
C GLY A 59 6.88 8.85 -12.98
N GLU A 60 6.91 7.60 -13.41
CA GLU A 60 5.99 7.07 -14.42
C GLU A 60 4.74 6.38 -13.87
N ILE A 61 4.73 6.02 -12.59
CA ILE A 61 3.63 5.29 -11.97
C ILE A 61 2.72 6.24 -11.21
N LEU A 62 1.41 6.17 -11.50
CA LEU A 62 0.37 6.76 -10.67
C LEU A 62 -0.54 5.66 -10.15
N MET A 63 -0.73 5.62 -8.83
CA MET A 63 -1.55 4.62 -8.17
C MET A 63 -2.32 5.25 -7.01
N SER A 64 -3.60 4.88 -6.88
CA SER A 64 -4.42 5.28 -5.73
C SER A 64 -4.06 4.47 -4.48
N PRO A 65 -4.29 5.01 -3.26
CA PRO A 65 -4.11 4.25 -2.02
C PRO A 65 -4.86 2.92 -1.98
N LEU A 66 -6.07 2.86 -2.54
CA LEU A 66 -6.85 1.62 -2.62
C LEU A 66 -6.15 0.56 -3.48
N GLN A 67 -5.59 0.96 -4.62
CA GLN A 67 -4.84 0.04 -5.48
C GLN A 67 -3.59 -0.49 -4.77
N MET A 68 -2.86 0.40 -4.10
CA MET A 68 -1.69 0.04 -3.30
C MET A 68 -2.07 -0.94 -2.17
N ALA A 69 -3.20 -0.72 -1.49
CA ALA A 69 -3.74 -1.61 -0.47
C ALA A 69 -4.00 -3.02 -1.01
N CYS A 70 -4.61 -3.14 -2.18
CA CYS A 70 -4.88 -4.43 -2.82
C CYS A 70 -3.60 -5.16 -3.25
N TYR A 71 -2.59 -4.44 -3.77
CA TYR A 71 -1.32 -5.06 -4.11
C TYR A 71 -0.55 -5.51 -2.87
N ALA A 72 -0.50 -4.68 -1.83
CA ALA A 72 0.21 -5.03 -0.61
C ALA A 72 -0.47 -6.16 0.17
N SER A 73 -1.80 -6.28 0.12
CA SER A 73 -2.50 -7.39 0.75
C SER A 73 -2.07 -8.75 0.20
N ALA A 74 -1.56 -8.81 -1.04
CA ALA A 74 -1.03 -10.04 -1.60
C ALA A 74 0.14 -10.62 -0.78
N TYR A 75 0.97 -9.79 -0.14
CA TYR A 75 2.07 -10.29 0.70
C TYR A 75 1.54 -11.02 1.95
N ALA A 76 0.47 -10.51 2.55
CA ALA A 76 -0.20 -11.13 3.69
C ALA A 76 -1.11 -12.31 3.28
N ASN A 77 -1.58 -12.33 2.03
CA ASN A 77 -2.54 -13.29 1.51
C ASN A 77 -1.90 -14.25 0.48
N HIS A 78 -0.72 -14.78 0.79
CA HIS A 78 -0.04 -15.82 0.02
C HIS A 78 0.06 -15.54 -1.49
N GLY A 79 0.32 -14.28 -1.84
CA GLY A 79 0.53 -13.81 -3.21
C GLY A 79 -0.76 -13.50 -3.96
N THR A 80 -1.91 -13.57 -3.29
CA THR A 80 -3.22 -13.43 -3.92
C THR A 80 -3.89 -12.12 -3.56
N ILE A 81 -4.35 -11.42 -4.59
CA ILE A 81 -5.20 -10.23 -4.47
C ILE A 81 -6.65 -10.71 -4.46
N MET A 82 -7.42 -10.22 -3.48
CA MET A 82 -8.87 -10.41 -3.41
C MET A 82 -9.58 -9.29 -4.16
N GLN A 83 -10.77 -9.57 -4.70
CA GLN A 83 -11.61 -8.55 -5.30
C GLN A 83 -12.14 -7.61 -4.20
N PRO A 84 -11.78 -6.31 -4.21
CA PRO A 84 -12.24 -5.39 -3.18
C PRO A 84 -13.73 -5.08 -3.34
N TYR A 85 -14.44 -4.98 -2.21
CA TYR A 85 -15.83 -4.54 -2.16
C TYR A 85 -16.08 -3.73 -0.88
N ILE A 86 -17.04 -2.80 -0.93
CA ILE A 86 -17.40 -1.93 0.22
C ILE A 86 -18.78 -2.30 0.79
N VAL A 87 -19.71 -2.75 -0.06
CA VAL A 87 -21.04 -3.18 0.37
C VAL A 87 -20.97 -4.64 0.77
N ASP A 88 -21.18 -4.93 2.05
CA ASP A 88 -21.23 -6.29 2.59
C ASP A 88 -22.52 -7.02 2.17
N SER A 89 -23.66 -6.38 2.41
CA SER A 89 -24.97 -6.94 2.10
C SER A 89 -25.98 -5.86 1.73
N ILE A 90 -26.97 -6.23 0.92
CA ILE A 90 -28.10 -5.40 0.54
C ILE A 90 -29.35 -6.01 1.16
N TRP A 91 -30.09 -5.19 1.90
CA TRP A 91 -31.32 -5.58 2.58
C TRP A 91 -32.49 -4.77 2.05
N HIS A 92 -33.63 -5.43 1.85
CA HIS A 92 -34.90 -4.77 1.59
C HIS A 92 -35.66 -4.63 2.91
N ALA A 93 -36.14 -3.42 3.20
CA ALA A 93 -36.95 -3.14 4.38
C ALA A 93 -38.40 -2.82 3.98
N ASP A 94 -39.35 -3.61 4.48
CA ASP A 94 -40.79 -3.34 4.40
C ASP A 94 -41.39 -3.32 5.82
N LYS A 95 -41.68 -2.11 6.30
CA LYS A 95 -42.12 -1.83 7.68
C LYS A 95 -41.17 -2.42 8.73
N THR A 96 -41.51 -3.57 9.30
CA THR A 96 -40.72 -4.28 10.32
C THR A 96 -40.00 -5.50 9.76
N ASN A 97 -40.23 -5.84 8.50
CA ASN A 97 -39.61 -6.97 7.83
C ASN A 97 -38.33 -6.52 7.12
N TYR A 98 -37.26 -7.27 7.33
CA TYR A 98 -35.98 -7.10 6.67
C TYR A 98 -35.65 -8.39 5.93
N GLU A 99 -35.50 -8.30 4.62
CA GLU A 99 -35.18 -9.44 3.77
C GLU A 99 -33.82 -9.20 3.12
N LEU A 100 -32.93 -10.19 3.26
CA LEU A 100 -31.62 -10.17 2.61
C LEU A 100 -31.82 -10.34 1.11
N VAL A 101 -31.36 -9.37 0.33
CA VAL A 101 -31.43 -9.38 -1.13
C VAL A 101 -30.14 -9.94 -1.72
N GLU A 102 -29.00 -9.50 -1.19
CA GLU A 102 -27.67 -9.90 -1.67
C GLU A 102 -26.70 -9.93 -0.49
N GLN A 103 -25.94 -11.02 -0.36
CA GLN A 103 -24.75 -11.11 0.48
C GLN A 103 -23.53 -11.19 -0.42
N ARG A 104 -22.51 -10.36 -0.16
CA ARG A 104 -21.24 -10.45 -0.87
C ARG A 104 -20.29 -11.39 -0.16
N GLU A 105 -19.72 -12.29 -0.95
CA GLU A 105 -18.68 -13.22 -0.50
C GLU A 105 -17.33 -12.81 -1.08
N PRO A 106 -16.23 -12.94 -0.32
CA PRO A 106 -14.88 -12.70 -0.81
C PRO A 106 -14.56 -13.56 -2.05
N LYS A 107 -13.99 -12.93 -3.08
CA LYS A 107 -13.57 -13.62 -4.31
C LYS A 107 -12.12 -13.34 -4.61
N VAL A 108 -11.41 -14.37 -5.06
CA VAL A 108 -10.05 -14.21 -5.59
C VAL A 108 -10.11 -13.40 -6.87
N TYR A 109 -9.29 -12.34 -6.95
CA TYR A 109 -9.09 -11.60 -8.19
C TYR A 109 -7.95 -12.21 -9.01
N ARG A 110 -6.76 -12.33 -8.42
CA ARG A 110 -5.56 -12.85 -9.11
C ARG A 110 -4.44 -13.21 -8.13
N THR A 111 -3.65 -14.22 -8.47
CA THR A 111 -2.35 -14.48 -7.82
C THR A 111 -1.23 -13.80 -8.60
N ILE A 112 -0.47 -12.94 -7.93
CA ILE A 112 0.58 -12.10 -8.54
C ILE A 112 1.99 -12.40 -8.01
N LEU A 113 2.11 -13.11 -6.89
CA LEU A 113 3.39 -13.52 -6.31
C LEU A 113 3.42 -15.03 -6.11
N GLN A 114 4.57 -15.64 -6.36
CA GLN A 114 4.82 -17.02 -5.99
C GLN A 114 5.26 -17.09 -4.52
N GLN A 115 5.03 -18.22 -3.86
CA GLN A 115 5.41 -18.38 -2.45
C GLN A 115 6.91 -18.12 -2.22
N GLY A 116 7.78 -18.63 -3.09
CA GLY A 116 9.23 -18.36 -2.99
C GLY A 116 9.60 -16.87 -3.11
N THR A 117 8.81 -16.06 -3.84
CA THR A 117 8.99 -14.60 -3.87
C THR A 117 8.64 -13.98 -2.53
N ILE A 118 7.53 -14.42 -1.93
CA ILE A 118 7.07 -13.96 -0.62
C ILE A 118 8.10 -14.31 0.45
N ASP A 119 8.58 -15.56 0.47
CA ASP A 119 9.54 -16.04 1.47
C ASP A 119 10.84 -15.20 1.50
N ASN A 120 11.24 -14.67 0.34
CA ASN A 120 12.43 -13.82 0.22
C ASN A 120 12.18 -12.36 0.63
N ILE A 121 10.99 -11.81 0.32
CA ILE A 121 10.70 -10.38 0.53
C ILE A 121 10.09 -10.13 1.91
N TYR A 122 9.24 -11.04 2.40
CA TYR A 122 8.49 -10.89 3.65
C TYR A 122 9.37 -10.60 4.87
N PRO A 123 10.54 -11.27 5.07
CA PRO A 123 11.45 -10.93 6.17
C PRO A 123 11.98 -9.49 6.10
N ALA A 124 12.15 -8.94 4.90
CA ALA A 124 12.55 -7.54 4.74
C ALA A 124 11.41 -6.58 5.13
N LEU A 125 10.16 -6.92 4.82
CA LEU A 125 8.98 -6.13 5.21
C LEU A 125 8.76 -6.12 6.73
N LEU A 126 9.07 -7.21 7.42
CA LEU A 126 9.12 -7.25 8.90
C LEU A 126 10.23 -6.35 9.46
N LYS A 127 11.41 -6.39 8.84
CA LYS A 127 12.55 -5.57 9.27
C LYS A 127 12.28 -4.07 9.14
N VAL A 128 11.46 -3.63 8.19
CA VAL A 128 11.06 -2.21 8.09
C VAL A 128 10.44 -1.71 9.38
N CYS A 129 9.56 -2.50 10.00
CA CYS A 129 8.83 -2.14 11.21
C CYS A 129 9.64 -2.35 12.50
N THR A 130 10.60 -3.27 12.50
CA THR A 130 11.38 -3.60 13.71
C THR A 130 12.68 -2.81 13.80
N THR A 131 13.47 -2.72 12.73
CA THR A 131 14.80 -2.09 12.73
C THR A 131 14.99 -1.04 11.63
N GLY A 132 14.05 -0.94 10.69
CA GLY A 132 14.14 -0.06 9.53
C GLY A 132 13.46 1.30 9.70
N THR A 133 12.95 1.82 8.60
CA THR A 133 12.39 3.17 8.50
C THR A 133 11.11 3.38 9.32
N ALA A 134 10.41 2.30 9.69
CA ALA A 134 9.24 2.33 10.55
C ALA A 134 9.53 1.81 11.96
N ARG A 135 10.81 1.72 12.39
CA ARG A 135 11.18 1.28 13.76
C ARG A 135 10.55 2.10 14.88
N TRP A 136 10.14 3.34 14.58
CA TRP A 136 9.45 4.22 15.52
C TRP A 136 7.96 3.94 15.63
N LEU A 137 7.43 2.93 14.91
CA LEU A 137 6.03 2.55 14.99
C LEU A 137 5.59 2.30 16.43
N THR A 138 6.44 1.75 17.30
CA THR A 138 6.10 1.51 18.71
C THR A 138 6.18 2.75 19.59
N ASN A 139 6.70 3.88 19.12
CA ASN A 139 6.88 5.10 19.91
C ASN A 139 5.98 6.22 19.39
N SER A 140 5.14 6.79 20.26
CA SER A 140 4.31 7.92 19.87
C SER A 140 5.03 9.23 20.13
N PHE A 141 4.97 10.16 19.18
CA PHE A 141 5.32 11.55 19.49
C PHE A 141 4.22 12.25 20.31
N ILE A 142 2.94 11.85 20.12
CA ILE A 142 1.79 12.37 20.89
C ILE A 142 1.86 11.91 22.35
N THR A 143 1.96 10.60 22.60
CA THR A 143 1.94 10.06 23.98
C THR A 143 3.32 9.98 24.62
N LYS A 144 4.41 10.16 23.85
CA LYS A 144 5.82 10.09 24.29
C LYS A 144 6.18 8.80 25.04
N ARG A 145 5.45 7.71 24.80
CA ARG A 145 5.66 6.40 25.44
C ARG A 145 5.70 5.28 24.40
N PRO A 146 6.51 4.24 24.64
CA PRO A 146 6.39 2.98 23.92
C PRO A 146 4.99 2.39 24.14
N LEU A 147 4.36 1.92 23.08
CA LEU A 147 3.09 1.21 23.13
C LEU A 147 3.30 -0.23 22.69
N ASP A 148 2.67 -1.15 23.40
CA ASP A 148 2.43 -2.49 22.90
C ASP A 148 1.29 -2.43 21.88
N LEU A 149 1.54 -2.97 20.69
CA LEU A 149 0.55 -3.02 19.60
C LEU A 149 -0.31 -4.27 19.70
N GLY A 150 0.06 -5.24 20.52
CA GLY A 150 -0.52 -6.58 20.56
C GLY A 150 -0.08 -7.47 19.40
N TYR A 151 0.38 -6.88 18.29
CA TYR A 151 0.81 -7.58 17.07
C TYR A 151 2.21 -7.17 16.63
N THR A 152 2.93 -8.10 16.01
CA THR A 152 4.02 -7.75 15.10
C THR A 152 3.45 -7.19 13.81
N MET A 153 4.24 -6.34 13.14
CA MET A 153 3.79 -5.62 11.95
C MET A 153 4.78 -5.85 10.81
N ALA A 154 4.27 -6.03 9.61
CA ALA A 154 5.06 -5.98 8.37
C ALA A 154 4.55 -4.84 7.50
N GLY A 155 5.44 -4.23 6.71
CA GLY A 155 5.05 -3.11 5.88
C GLY A 155 6.19 -2.41 5.17
N LYS A 156 5.86 -1.28 4.55
CA LYS A 156 6.83 -0.43 3.85
C LYS A 156 6.47 1.05 3.98
N THR A 157 7.50 1.86 4.21
CA THR A 157 7.39 3.33 4.11
C THR A 157 7.72 3.79 2.70
N GLY A 158 7.09 4.88 2.27
CA GLY A 158 7.45 5.62 1.06
C GLY A 158 7.48 7.11 1.34
N THR A 159 8.32 7.82 0.61
CA THR A 159 8.30 9.28 0.53
C THR A 159 8.34 9.62 -0.95
N ALA A 160 7.33 10.32 -1.43
CA ALA A 160 7.30 10.79 -2.81
C ALA A 160 7.38 12.32 -2.84
N GLU A 161 8.30 12.84 -3.65
CA GLU A 161 8.46 14.28 -3.86
C GLU A 161 7.30 14.80 -4.72
N ILE A 162 6.79 16.00 -4.38
CA ILE A 162 5.76 16.67 -5.17
C ILE A 162 6.44 17.71 -6.05
N ASN A 163 6.61 17.41 -7.33
CA ASN A 163 7.32 18.26 -8.29
C ASN A 163 8.74 18.63 -7.78
N ASN A 164 9.24 19.81 -8.15
CA ASN A 164 10.49 20.37 -7.62
C ASN A 164 10.32 21.07 -6.26
N ASP A 165 9.16 20.92 -5.61
CA ASP A 165 8.88 21.58 -4.34
C ASP A 165 9.34 20.73 -3.16
N LYS A 166 10.52 21.05 -2.64
CA LYS A 166 11.08 20.39 -1.44
C LYS A 166 10.36 20.74 -0.15
N THR A 167 9.40 21.67 -0.18
CA THR A 167 8.61 22.05 0.99
C THR A 167 7.41 21.13 1.21
N LYS A 168 7.10 20.26 0.24
CA LYS A 168 5.99 19.32 0.34
C LYS A 168 6.41 17.90 -0.02
N GLU A 169 5.87 16.94 0.73
CA GLU A 169 6.07 15.53 0.45
C GLU A 169 4.77 14.73 0.60
N LEU A 170 4.66 13.66 -0.20
CA LEU A 170 3.68 12.60 0.02
C LEU A 170 4.33 11.53 0.90
N ALA A 171 3.92 11.50 2.16
CA ALA A 171 4.35 10.49 3.12
C ALA A 171 3.43 9.27 3.03
N TRP A 172 4.00 8.14 2.59
CA TRP A 172 3.30 6.87 2.47
C TRP A 172 3.71 5.92 3.58
N PHE A 173 2.73 5.18 4.09
CA PHE A 173 2.97 4.01 4.91
C PHE A 173 1.89 2.97 4.66
N ILE A 174 2.32 1.75 4.36
CA ILE A 174 1.44 0.61 4.23
C ILE A 174 1.94 -0.51 5.13
N CYS A 175 1.07 -1.03 5.98
CA CYS A 175 1.43 -2.10 6.91
C CYS A 175 0.21 -2.92 7.32
N TRP A 176 0.46 -4.12 7.83
CA TRP A 176 -0.56 -5.04 8.31
C TRP A 176 -0.11 -5.74 9.60
N ARG A 177 -1.08 -6.28 10.34
CA ARG A 177 -0.83 -7.18 11.47
C ARG A 177 -0.27 -8.49 10.92
N ASP A 178 0.88 -8.92 11.42
CA ASP A 178 1.60 -10.12 10.98
C ASP A 178 1.35 -11.30 11.92
N SER A 179 1.75 -11.18 13.18
CA SER A 179 1.61 -12.24 14.19
C SER A 179 1.21 -11.69 15.55
N LYS A 180 0.57 -12.52 16.37
CA LYS A 180 0.26 -12.26 17.78
C LYS A 180 0.86 -13.36 18.63
N GLY A 181 1.77 -13.01 19.54
CA GLY A 181 2.44 -14.01 20.39
C GLY A 181 3.28 -15.04 19.62
N GLY A 182 3.70 -14.72 18.39
CA GLY A 182 4.45 -15.62 17.51
C GLY A 182 3.59 -16.45 16.55
N GLU A 183 2.28 -16.41 16.68
CA GLU A 183 1.35 -17.11 15.78
C GLU A 183 0.82 -16.16 14.70
N PRO A 184 0.69 -16.60 13.44
CA PRO A 184 0.09 -15.80 12.38
C PRO A 184 -1.31 -15.31 12.75
N VAL A 185 -1.61 -14.08 12.34
CA VAL A 185 -2.92 -13.46 12.60
C VAL A 185 -4.04 -14.24 11.90
N SER A 186 -5.15 -14.46 12.61
CA SER A 186 -6.36 -15.09 12.07
C SER A 186 -7.03 -14.22 11.01
N ALA A 187 -7.90 -14.80 10.18
CA ALA A 187 -8.64 -14.04 9.18
C ALA A 187 -9.54 -12.95 9.79
N GLU A 188 -10.11 -13.21 10.97
CA GLU A 188 -10.96 -12.27 11.73
C GLU A 188 -10.18 -11.06 12.25
N ASP A 189 -8.91 -11.25 12.63
CA ASP A 189 -8.03 -10.21 13.16
C ASP A 189 -7.14 -9.57 12.08
N ALA A 190 -7.15 -10.10 10.86
CA ALA A 190 -6.36 -9.58 9.76
C ALA A 190 -6.77 -8.13 9.45
N ARG A 191 -5.80 -7.21 9.56
CA ARG A 191 -5.98 -5.80 9.24
C ARG A 191 -4.77 -5.29 8.48
N LEU A 192 -5.04 -4.51 7.43
CA LEU A 192 -4.06 -3.76 6.67
C LEU A 192 -4.48 -2.29 6.67
N VAL A 193 -3.52 -1.39 6.83
CA VAL A 193 -3.72 0.05 6.65
C VAL A 193 -2.84 0.55 5.51
N CYS A 194 -3.40 1.41 4.67
CA CYS A 194 -2.64 2.20 3.70
C CYS A 194 -2.89 3.68 3.99
N ILE A 195 -1.83 4.42 4.27
CA ILE A 195 -1.85 5.82 4.67
C ILE A 195 -1.03 6.60 3.65
N MET A 196 -1.64 7.66 3.13
CA MET A 196 -0.98 8.67 2.32
C MET A 196 -1.32 10.03 2.91
N LEU A 197 -0.29 10.79 3.30
CA LEU A 197 -0.43 12.15 3.82
C LEU A 197 0.33 13.11 2.91
N GLU A 198 -0.31 14.19 2.48
CA GLU A 198 0.40 15.35 1.95
C GLU A 198 0.83 16.21 3.13
N ILE A 199 2.15 16.40 3.28
CA ILE A 199 2.76 17.13 4.39
C ILE A 199 3.41 18.40 3.86
N ASP A 200 3.08 19.54 4.48
CA ASP A 200 3.77 20.82 4.27
C ASP A 200 4.84 20.99 5.35
N LEU A 201 6.10 20.78 4.96
CA LEU A 201 7.27 20.81 5.83
C LEU A 201 7.63 22.22 6.31
N THR A 202 7.04 23.27 5.74
CA THR A 202 7.30 24.65 6.21
C THR A 202 6.47 25.03 7.42
N LYS A 203 5.37 24.32 7.67
CA LYS A 203 4.39 24.64 8.71
C LYS A 203 4.41 23.66 9.88
N LEU A 204 5.08 22.53 9.72
CA LEU A 204 5.05 21.43 10.67
C LEU A 204 6.45 21.11 11.15
N ALA A 205 6.60 20.86 12.45
CA ALA A 205 7.85 20.35 13.01
C ALA A 205 8.16 18.95 12.46
N ASP A 206 9.45 18.57 12.44
CA ASP A 206 9.92 17.27 11.95
C ASP A 206 9.17 16.07 12.55
N GLU A 207 8.61 16.23 13.75
CA GLU A 207 7.80 15.26 14.49
C GLU A 207 6.56 14.79 13.71
N TRP A 208 5.96 15.65 12.87
CA TRP A 208 4.75 15.35 12.11
C TRP A 208 4.98 14.33 11.00
N SER A 209 6.23 14.12 10.57
CA SER A 209 6.61 13.02 9.68
C SER A 209 6.26 11.63 10.27
N GLN A 210 6.09 11.54 11.59
CA GLN A 210 5.70 10.33 12.31
C GLN A 210 4.18 10.13 12.43
N MET A 211 3.36 11.12 12.01
CA MET A 211 1.89 11.04 12.11
C MET A 211 1.31 9.77 11.45
N LYS A 212 1.88 9.35 10.33
CA LYS A 212 1.48 8.10 9.65
C LYS A 212 1.63 6.86 10.54
N PHE A 213 2.61 6.85 11.44
CA PHE A 213 2.79 5.76 12.40
C PHE A 213 1.75 5.83 13.53
N ASP A 214 1.42 7.03 14.01
CA ASP A 214 0.38 7.22 15.02
C ASP A 214 -1.01 6.80 14.48
N ILE A 215 -1.33 7.17 13.23
CA ILE A 215 -2.54 6.72 12.54
C ILE A 215 -2.54 5.20 12.35
N ALA A 216 -1.43 4.62 11.84
CA ALA A 216 -1.34 3.17 11.64
C ALA A 216 -1.56 2.41 12.94
N ARG A 217 -0.98 2.88 14.05
CA ARG A 217 -1.21 2.28 15.36
C ARG A 217 -2.66 2.36 15.82
N ALA A 218 -3.28 3.52 15.68
CA ALA A 218 -4.68 3.69 16.09
C ALA A 218 -5.61 2.73 15.35
N LEU A 219 -5.30 2.43 14.08
CA LEU A 219 -6.09 1.55 13.21
C LEU A 219 -5.71 0.07 13.32
N LEU A 220 -4.53 -0.27 13.85
CA LEU A 220 -4.02 -1.65 13.91
C LEU A 220 -3.84 -2.19 15.33
N ARG A 221 -4.01 -1.36 16.37
CA ARG A 221 -4.09 -1.83 17.77
C ARG A 221 -5.17 -2.89 17.93
N ASP A 222 -5.03 -3.77 18.92
CA ASP A 222 -6.07 -4.74 19.28
C ASP A 222 -7.47 -4.10 19.36
N ASP A 223 -8.45 -4.81 18.84
CA ASP A 223 -9.85 -4.40 18.87
C ASP A 223 -10.34 -4.59 20.32
N VAL A 224 -10.03 -3.63 21.19
CA VAL A 224 -10.63 -3.58 22.53
C VAL A 224 -12.07 -3.15 22.31
N LEU A 225 -12.97 -4.12 22.18
CA LEU A 225 -14.41 -3.87 22.30
C LEU A 225 -14.58 -3.05 23.59
N ASN A 226 -15.28 -1.92 23.49
CA ASN A 226 -15.81 -1.29 24.69
C ASN A 226 -16.65 -2.36 25.37
N THR A 227 -16.10 -3.01 26.39
CA THR A 227 -16.88 -3.76 27.37
C THR A 227 -17.64 -2.70 28.15
N THR A 228 -18.69 -2.12 27.56
CA THR A 228 -19.77 -1.48 28.30
C THR A 228 -20.56 -2.60 28.98
N GLU A 229 -19.92 -3.24 29.95
CA GLU A 229 -20.61 -3.72 31.13
C GLU A 229 -20.45 -2.62 32.18
N GLY A 230 -21.50 -1.81 32.33
CA GLY A 230 -21.59 -0.67 33.24
C GLY A 230 -22.80 0.19 32.93
#